data_AF-A0A081C1T9-F1
#
_entry.id   AF-A0A081C1T9-F1
#
_cell.length_a   1.000
_cell.length_b   1.000
_cell.length_c   1.000
_cell.angle_alpha   90.00
_cell.angle_beta   90.00
_cell.angle_gamma   90.00
#
_symmetry.space_group_name_H-M   'P 1'
#
loop_
_entity.id
_entity.type
_entity.pdbx_description
1 polymer ?
#
loop_
_entity_poly.entity_id
_entity_poly.type
_entity_poly.pdbx_seq_one_letter_code
_entity_poly.pdbx_strand_id
1 'polypeptide(L)'
;MVKVKKMIAEAEHIDDARIREAELRQVRQKHFEARHPKIKEKYRKEDEHLRHELAELLKKAGFPSDLTDRLARWNPYDQNTSADFFDPEWMFGLQDGFDILIGNPPYINIESIDLNLKQTLFETYETCKGRTDIYIAFIKGMMKKLQPFGNLIFIIPYGFTNQRYASLLRELLAKRYFVREIMDTSNYHVFDTANVKNRILSITNCTNQEKTKIKIVKEQSDFEHGIFQEYTINQRVFLFCLRVEKLAQARTTNLSKSCTSISSRFN
;
A
#
# COMPACT_ATOMS: atom_id res chain seq x y z
N MET A 1 3.64 17.26 -6.99
CA MET A 1 4.64 16.57 -6.14
C MET A 1 5.96 17.27 -6.36
N VAL A 2 6.53 17.89 -5.32
CA VAL A 2 7.86 18.50 -5.42
C VAL A 2 8.85 17.36 -5.62
N LYS A 3 9.69 17.44 -6.65
CA LYS A 3 10.78 16.49 -6.89
C LYS A 3 12.09 17.17 -6.53
N VAL A 4 12.41 17.18 -5.24
CA VAL A 4 13.53 17.93 -4.66
C VAL A 4 14.84 17.53 -5.34
N LYS A 5 15.06 16.23 -5.51
CA LYS A 5 16.27 15.73 -6.16
C LYS A 5 16.36 16.09 -7.64
N LYS A 6 15.23 16.15 -8.36
CA LYS A 6 15.23 16.62 -9.76
C LYS A 6 15.69 18.08 -9.84
N MET A 7 15.18 18.93 -8.95
CA MET A 7 15.58 20.34 -8.88
C MET A 7 17.06 20.50 -8.53
N ILE A 8 17.60 19.67 -7.62
CA ILE A 8 19.03 19.62 -7.28
C ILE A 8 19.87 19.11 -8.47
N ALA A 9 19.41 18.08 -9.18
CA ALA A 9 20.13 17.57 -10.35
C ALA A 9 20.26 18.63 -11.45
N GLU A 10 19.24 19.46 -11.65
CA GLU A 10 19.17 20.46 -12.73
C GLU A 10 19.79 21.82 -12.37
N ALA A 11 20.08 22.09 -11.10
CA ALA A 11 20.65 23.37 -10.68
C ALA A 11 22.17 23.45 -10.94
N GLU A 12 22.63 24.61 -11.40
CA GLU A 12 24.04 24.94 -11.58
C GLU A 12 24.66 25.42 -10.25
N HIS A 13 25.96 25.18 -10.06
CA HIS A 13 26.72 25.65 -8.88
C HIS A 13 26.23 25.17 -7.51
N ILE A 14 25.79 23.91 -7.41
CA ILE A 14 25.31 23.30 -6.14
C ILE A 14 26.07 22.04 -5.72
N ASP A 15 27.34 21.91 -6.08
CA ASP A 15 28.11 20.68 -5.87
C ASP A 15 28.23 20.31 -4.39
N ASP A 16 28.36 21.30 -3.50
CA ASP A 16 28.35 21.09 -2.05
C ASP A 16 27.03 20.46 -1.57
N ALA A 17 25.88 20.89 -2.11
CA ALA A 17 24.58 20.33 -1.76
C ALA A 17 24.46 18.86 -2.23
N ARG A 18 25.03 18.53 -3.40
CA ARG A 18 25.06 17.15 -3.91
C ARG A 18 25.94 16.25 -3.03
N ILE A 19 27.08 16.76 -2.58
CA ILE A 19 27.97 16.05 -1.65
C ILE A 19 27.23 15.77 -0.35
N ARG A 20 26.59 16.78 0.26
CA ARG A 20 25.83 16.61 1.50
C ARG A 20 24.63 15.68 1.36
N GLU A 21 23.94 15.71 0.22
CA GLU A 21 22.88 14.73 -0.07
C GLU A 21 23.43 13.29 -0.10
N ALA A 22 24.60 13.08 -0.72
CA ALA A 22 25.23 11.77 -0.78
C ALA A 22 25.70 11.29 0.61
N GLU A 23 26.28 12.17 1.43
CA GLU A 23 26.64 11.89 2.82
C GLU A 23 25.41 11.50 3.65
N LEU A 24 24.31 12.25 3.52
CA LEU A 24 23.06 11.98 4.21
C LEU A 24 22.52 10.58 3.88
N ARG A 25 22.59 10.17 2.61
CA ARG A 25 22.23 8.80 2.21
C ARG A 25 23.11 7.74 2.87
N GLN A 26 24.43 7.95 2.92
CA GLN A 26 25.34 7.01 3.57
C GLN A 26 25.06 6.90 5.07
N VAL A 27 24.77 8.01 5.75
CA VAL A 27 24.44 8.02 7.18
C VAL A 27 23.15 7.24 7.44
N ARG A 28 22.12 7.43 6.61
CA ARG A 28 20.86 6.66 6.71
C ARG A 28 21.07 5.17 6.49
N GLN A 29 21.92 4.78 5.54
CA GLN A 29 22.26 3.38 5.33
C GLN A 29 22.96 2.79 6.56
N LYS A 30 23.96 3.48 7.11
CA LYS A 30 24.66 3.06 8.33
C LYS A 30 23.72 2.97 9.54
N HIS A 31 22.76 3.88 9.66
CA HIS A 31 21.70 3.81 10.69
C HIS A 31 20.85 2.55 10.55
N PHE A 32 20.43 2.24 9.32
CA PHE A 32 19.60 1.08 9.04
C PHE A 32 20.33 -0.25 9.37
N GLU A 33 21.59 -0.36 9.00
CA GLU A 33 22.43 -1.55 9.24
C GLU A 33 22.86 -1.71 10.71
N ALA A 34 22.91 -0.62 11.47
CA ALA A 34 23.34 -0.65 12.86
C ALA A 34 22.42 -1.51 13.74
N ARG A 35 23.01 -2.37 14.57
CA ARG A 35 22.27 -3.24 15.50
C ARG A 35 22.12 -2.66 16.91
N HIS A 36 23.01 -1.74 17.31
CA HIS A 36 23.05 -1.22 18.67
C HIS A 36 22.38 0.17 18.79
N PRO A 37 21.56 0.41 19.83
CA PRO A 37 20.87 1.69 20.02
C PRO A 37 21.80 2.91 20.06
N LYS A 38 22.95 2.81 20.73
CA LYS A 38 23.93 3.92 20.80
C LYS A 38 24.48 4.31 19.43
N ILE A 39 24.70 3.33 18.56
CA ILE A 39 25.19 3.57 17.18
C ILE A 39 24.08 4.21 16.34
N LYS A 40 22.84 3.71 16.46
CA LYS A 40 21.68 4.36 15.81
C LYS A 40 21.53 5.81 16.24
N GLU A 41 21.65 6.08 17.54
CA GLU A 41 21.55 7.43 18.09
C GLU A 41 22.62 8.37 17.54
N LYS A 42 23.87 7.89 17.38
CA LYS A 42 24.93 8.65 16.71
C LYS A 42 24.49 9.04 15.29
N TYR A 43 24.04 8.09 14.49
CA TYR A 43 23.65 8.37 13.09
C TYR A 43 22.39 9.22 12.97
N ARG A 44 21.48 9.19 13.94
CA ARG A 44 20.33 10.12 13.99
C ARG A 44 20.76 11.58 14.12
N LYS A 45 21.72 11.84 15.01
CA LYS A 45 22.29 13.18 15.21
C LYS A 45 23.08 13.65 13.99
N GLU A 46 23.81 12.73 13.36
CA GLU A 46 24.55 13.00 12.12
C GLU A 46 23.59 13.31 10.94
N ASP A 47 22.50 12.55 10.80
CA ASP A 47 21.44 12.81 9.82
C ASP A 47 20.77 14.18 10.05
N GLU A 48 20.47 14.52 11.30
CA GLU A 48 19.93 15.83 11.67
C GLU A 48 20.86 16.98 11.28
N HIS A 49 22.14 16.88 11.64
CA HIS A 49 23.13 17.89 11.28
C HIS A 49 23.24 18.06 9.76
N LEU A 50 23.35 16.97 9.01
CA LEU A 50 23.46 17.00 7.55
C LEU A 50 22.18 17.56 6.89
N ARG A 51 20.98 17.27 7.41
CA ARG A 51 19.73 17.87 6.93
C ARG A 51 19.73 19.39 7.08
N HIS A 52 20.23 19.91 8.21
CA HIS A 52 20.34 21.35 8.43
C HIS A 52 21.38 22.00 7.50
N GLU A 53 22.57 21.42 7.37
CA GLU A 53 23.60 21.94 6.46
C GLU A 53 23.10 21.96 5.01
N LEU A 54 22.47 20.87 4.57
CA LEU A 54 21.92 20.74 3.24
C LEU A 54 20.81 21.76 2.97
N ALA A 55 19.91 21.99 3.93
CA ALA A 55 18.88 23.02 3.80
C ALA A 55 19.47 24.42 3.61
N GLU A 56 20.51 24.78 4.36
CA GLU A 56 21.19 26.08 4.22
C GLU A 56 21.93 26.21 2.87
N LEU A 57 22.54 25.15 2.37
CA LEU A 57 23.14 25.13 1.03
C LEU A 57 22.07 25.34 -0.05
N LEU A 58 20.92 24.68 0.07
CA LEU A 58 19.82 24.83 -0.88
C LEU A 58 19.22 26.25 -0.83
N LYS A 59 19.08 26.86 0.35
CA LYS A 59 18.66 28.26 0.48
C LYS A 59 19.62 29.21 -0.25
N LYS A 60 20.93 29.03 -0.05
CA LYS A 60 21.96 29.83 -0.76
C LYS A 60 21.92 29.65 -2.28
N ALA A 61 21.52 28.47 -2.74
CA ALA A 61 21.32 28.16 -4.16
C ALA A 61 19.99 28.69 -4.73
N GLY A 62 19.21 29.47 -3.97
CA GLY A 62 17.98 30.10 -4.44
C GLY A 62 16.73 29.22 -4.39
N PHE A 63 16.77 28.08 -3.69
CA PHE A 63 15.58 27.25 -3.49
C PHE A 63 14.59 27.95 -2.55
N PRO A 64 13.27 27.73 -2.72
CA PRO A 64 12.26 28.33 -1.86
C PRO A 64 12.47 27.99 -0.38
N SER A 65 12.43 28.99 0.51
CA SER A 65 12.66 28.77 1.96
C SER A 65 11.71 27.71 2.53
N ASP A 66 10.41 27.79 2.21
CA ASP A 66 9.41 26.81 2.65
C ASP A 66 9.81 25.37 2.33
N LEU A 67 10.35 25.11 1.13
CA LEU A 67 10.85 23.80 0.77
C LEU A 67 12.03 23.40 1.65
N THR A 68 13.05 24.25 1.73
CA THR A 68 14.28 23.94 2.49
C THR A 68 14.01 23.75 3.98
N ASP A 69 13.08 24.51 4.56
CA ASP A 69 12.67 24.41 5.96
C ASP A 69 11.89 23.12 6.23
N ARG A 70 11.10 22.63 5.26
CA ARG A 70 10.45 21.31 5.36
C ARG A 70 11.49 20.18 5.32
N LEU A 71 12.49 20.28 4.44
CA LEU A 71 13.56 19.28 4.34
C LEU A 71 14.39 19.21 5.62
N ALA A 72 14.70 20.37 6.21
CA ALA A 72 15.42 20.47 7.48
C ALA A 72 14.61 19.87 8.65
N ARG A 73 13.31 20.20 8.75
CA ARG A 73 12.45 19.77 9.87
C ARG A 73 12.04 18.30 9.80
N TRP A 74 12.06 17.69 8.63
CA TRP A 74 11.62 16.32 8.48
C TRP A 74 12.55 15.34 9.21
N ASN A 75 12.03 14.69 10.25
CA ASN A 75 12.73 13.70 11.04
C ASN A 75 12.19 12.28 10.72
N PRO A 76 12.95 11.42 10.00
CA PRO A 76 12.51 10.07 9.66
C PRO A 76 12.42 9.12 10.86
N TYR A 77 12.91 9.53 12.04
CA TYR A 77 13.00 8.68 13.22
C TYR A 77 11.92 8.97 14.27
N ASP A 78 11.14 10.04 14.08
CA ASP A 78 9.99 10.35 14.93
C ASP A 78 8.75 9.64 14.40
N GLN A 79 8.29 8.64 15.15
CA GLN A 79 7.14 7.81 14.77
C GLN A 79 5.80 8.50 15.02
N ASN A 80 5.77 9.61 15.76
CA ASN A 80 4.54 10.30 16.16
C ASN A 80 4.25 11.54 15.32
N THR A 81 5.16 11.92 14.42
CA THR A 81 5.03 13.11 13.59
C THR A 81 4.75 12.74 12.12
N SER A 82 3.76 13.37 11.52
CA SER A 82 3.51 13.27 10.07
C SER A 82 4.33 14.29 9.29
N ALA A 83 4.84 13.91 8.12
CA ALA A 83 5.43 14.85 7.18
C ALA A 83 4.33 15.60 6.40
N ASP A 84 4.52 16.90 6.19
CA ASP A 84 3.64 17.77 5.39
C ASP A 84 3.92 17.69 3.87
N PHE A 85 4.92 16.89 3.47
CA PHE A 85 5.23 16.56 2.09
C PHE A 85 5.66 15.09 1.95
N PHE A 86 5.65 14.59 0.72
CA PHE A 86 6.15 13.26 0.39
C PHE A 86 6.95 13.28 -0.91
N ASP A 87 8.26 13.11 -0.79
CA ASP A 87 9.19 12.86 -1.91
C ASP A 87 9.93 11.54 -1.61
N PRO A 88 9.51 10.40 -2.19
CA PRO A 88 10.05 9.08 -1.84
C PRO A 88 11.53 8.93 -2.19
N GLU A 89 11.99 9.65 -3.21
CA GLU A 89 13.38 9.59 -3.65
C GLU A 89 14.28 10.34 -2.68
N TRP A 90 13.84 11.51 -2.22
CA TRP A 90 14.55 12.28 -1.20
C TRP A 90 14.49 11.63 0.18
N MET A 91 13.29 11.20 0.58
CA MET A 91 13.05 10.69 1.93
C MET A 91 13.68 9.31 2.10
N PHE A 92 13.52 8.42 1.11
CA PHE A 92 13.84 7.01 1.26
C PHE A 92 14.81 6.48 0.20
N GLY A 93 15.31 7.32 -0.71
CA GLY A 93 16.15 6.87 -1.82
C GLY A 93 15.39 6.04 -2.86
N LEU A 94 14.05 6.06 -2.84
CA LEU A 94 13.22 5.21 -3.69
C LEU A 94 12.93 5.88 -5.03
N GLN A 95 13.51 5.36 -6.10
CA GLN A 95 13.32 5.84 -7.47
C GLN A 95 12.23 5.06 -8.20
N ASP A 96 12.31 3.74 -8.09
CA ASP A 96 11.52 2.80 -8.87
C ASP A 96 10.50 2.10 -7.99
N GLY A 97 9.68 2.81 -7.22
CA GLY A 97 8.60 2.17 -6.44
C GLY A 97 9.08 1.09 -5.46
N PHE A 98 8.29 0.02 -5.30
CA PHE A 98 8.50 -1.01 -4.28
C PHE A 98 8.38 -2.44 -4.83
N ASP A 99 9.28 -3.33 -4.42
CA ASP A 99 9.18 -4.78 -4.65
C ASP A 99 8.11 -5.44 -3.77
N ILE A 100 7.95 -4.94 -2.55
CA ILE A 100 7.01 -5.48 -1.56
C ILE A 100 6.29 -4.32 -0.88
N LEU A 101 4.96 -4.35 -0.93
CA LEU A 101 4.07 -3.45 -0.21
C LEU A 101 3.25 -4.26 0.80
N ILE A 102 3.43 -3.99 2.08
CA ILE A 102 2.67 -4.61 3.17
C ILE A 102 1.95 -3.49 3.92
N GLY A 103 0.68 -3.69 4.26
CA GLY A 103 -0.06 -2.63 4.94
C GLY A 103 -1.46 -3.00 5.41
N ASN A 104 -1.99 -2.14 6.27
CA ASN A 104 -3.38 -2.13 6.71
C ASN A 104 -3.98 -0.78 6.29
N PRO A 105 -4.63 -0.69 5.11
CA PRO A 105 -5.21 0.53 4.59
C PRO A 105 -6.23 1.16 5.56
N PRO A 106 -6.50 2.48 5.47
CA PRO A 106 -7.48 3.15 6.32
C PRO A 106 -8.94 2.77 5.96
N TYR A 107 -9.70 2.25 6.93
CA TYR A 107 -11.09 1.83 6.74
C TYR A 107 -12.07 2.95 7.12
N ILE A 108 -12.02 4.04 6.36
CA ILE A 108 -12.85 5.23 6.58
C ILE A 108 -13.82 5.35 5.39
N ASN A 109 -15.09 5.62 5.70
CA ASN A 109 -16.08 5.88 4.68
C ASN A 109 -15.79 7.19 3.95
N ILE A 110 -15.96 7.23 2.63
CA ILE A 110 -15.67 8.44 1.84
C ILE A 110 -16.56 9.64 2.23
N GLU A 111 -17.72 9.42 2.86
CA GLU A 111 -18.59 10.50 3.34
C GLU A 111 -18.08 11.15 4.64
N SER A 112 -17.08 10.56 5.29
CA SER A 112 -16.51 11.05 6.55
C SER A 112 -15.25 11.90 6.36
N ILE A 113 -14.87 12.23 5.12
CA ILE A 113 -13.70 13.05 4.81
C ILE A 113 -14.06 14.40 4.22
N ASP A 114 -13.07 15.30 4.23
CA ASP A 114 -13.15 16.61 3.60
C ASP A 114 -13.58 16.52 2.12
N LEU A 115 -14.43 17.46 1.71
CA LEU A 115 -15.04 17.48 0.38
C LEU A 115 -13.98 17.63 -0.72
N ASN A 116 -12.95 18.46 -0.51
CA ASN A 116 -11.90 18.66 -1.51
C ASN A 116 -11.07 17.38 -1.68
N LEU A 117 -10.77 16.69 -0.57
CA LEU A 117 -10.11 15.39 -0.63
C LEU A 117 -10.97 14.36 -1.37
N LYS A 118 -12.28 14.28 -1.07
CA LYS A 118 -13.21 13.38 -1.77
C LYS A 118 -13.21 13.63 -3.28
N GLN A 119 -13.34 14.89 -3.70
CA GLN A 119 -13.31 15.28 -5.12
C GLN A 119 -11.98 14.87 -5.77
N THR A 120 -10.86 15.19 -5.12
CA THR A 120 -9.52 14.83 -5.61
C THR A 120 -9.38 13.32 -5.81
N LEU A 121 -9.86 12.50 -4.86
CA LEU A 121 -9.80 11.04 -4.96
C LEU A 121 -10.66 10.51 -6.12
N PHE A 122 -11.84 11.09 -6.36
CA PHE A 122 -12.73 10.67 -7.45
C PHE A 122 -12.19 11.06 -8.84
N GLU A 123 -11.54 12.21 -8.93
CA GLU A 123 -10.86 12.64 -10.16
C GLU A 123 -9.59 11.81 -10.43
N THR A 124 -8.85 11.46 -9.37
CA THR A 124 -7.55 10.77 -9.49
C THR A 124 -7.67 9.27 -9.74
N TYR A 125 -8.72 8.64 -9.21
CA TYR A 125 -8.87 7.18 -9.20
C TYR A 125 -10.22 6.76 -9.74
N GLU A 126 -10.22 6.18 -10.94
CA GLU A 126 -11.40 5.69 -11.65
C GLU A 126 -12.18 4.60 -10.89
N THR A 127 -11.51 3.95 -9.93
CA THR A 127 -12.07 2.93 -9.04
C THR A 127 -12.90 3.50 -7.89
N CYS A 128 -12.85 4.81 -7.66
CA CYS A 128 -13.58 5.50 -6.60
C CYS A 128 -14.80 6.23 -7.18
N LYS A 129 -16.00 5.70 -6.94
CA LYS A 129 -17.27 6.31 -7.38
C LYS A 129 -18.38 6.08 -6.36
N GLY A 130 -19.31 7.04 -6.29
CA GLY A 130 -20.50 6.93 -5.43
C GLY A 130 -20.14 6.68 -3.96
N ARG A 131 -20.92 5.83 -3.28
CA ARG A 131 -20.56 5.34 -1.94
C ARG A 131 -19.38 4.39 -2.05
N THR A 132 -18.27 4.71 -1.40
CA THR A 132 -17.06 3.90 -1.34
C THR A 132 -16.33 4.15 -0.02
N ASP A 133 -15.22 3.44 0.21
CA ASP A 133 -14.33 3.64 1.35
C ASP A 133 -12.93 4.04 0.84
N ILE A 134 -12.19 4.82 1.64
CA ILE A 134 -10.89 5.38 1.24
C ILE A 134 -9.85 4.30 0.89
N TYR A 135 -9.94 3.12 1.51
CA TYR A 135 -9.00 2.04 1.22
C TYR A 135 -9.00 1.63 -0.26
N ILE A 136 -10.08 1.86 -1.01
CA ILE A 136 -10.13 1.62 -2.46
C ILE A 136 -9.13 2.54 -3.19
N ALA A 137 -9.15 3.83 -2.88
CA ALA A 137 -8.19 4.80 -3.40
C ALA A 137 -6.77 4.45 -2.95
N PHE A 138 -6.61 4.09 -1.68
CA PHE A 138 -5.31 3.73 -1.11
C PHE A 138 -4.68 2.53 -1.84
N ILE A 139 -5.42 1.43 -2.00
CA ILE A 139 -4.95 0.24 -2.74
C ILE A 139 -4.58 0.64 -4.17
N LYS A 140 -5.44 1.39 -4.87
CA LYS A 140 -5.17 1.84 -6.24
C LYS A 140 -3.92 2.71 -6.34
N GLY A 141 -3.69 3.61 -5.38
CA GLY A 141 -2.49 4.43 -5.29
C GLY A 141 -1.24 3.58 -5.08
N MET A 142 -1.29 2.62 -4.16
CA MET A 142 -0.19 1.71 -3.86
C MET A 142 0.14 0.77 -5.04
N MET A 143 -0.87 0.29 -5.77
CA MET A 143 -0.68 -0.49 -6.99
C MET A 143 0.08 0.29 -8.08
N LYS A 144 -0.03 1.63 -8.15
CA LYS A 144 0.76 2.46 -9.07
C LYS A 144 2.23 2.55 -8.66
N LYS A 145 2.57 2.24 -7.41
CA LYS A 145 3.93 2.26 -6.86
C LYS A 145 4.57 0.87 -6.79
N LEU A 146 3.83 -0.18 -7.11
CA LEU A 146 4.32 -1.55 -7.09
C LEU A 146 5.11 -1.86 -8.38
N GLN A 147 6.35 -2.33 -8.25
CA GLN A 147 7.17 -2.70 -9.41
C GLN A 147 6.63 -3.92 -10.15
N PRO A 148 6.98 -4.13 -11.44
CA PRO A 148 6.71 -5.39 -12.13
C PRO A 148 7.23 -6.57 -11.29
N PHE A 149 6.42 -7.64 -11.19
CA PHE A 149 6.65 -8.80 -10.34
C PHE A 149 6.69 -8.52 -8.82
N GLY A 150 6.52 -7.27 -8.40
CA GLY A 150 6.38 -6.88 -7.01
C GLY A 150 5.10 -7.43 -6.38
N ASN A 151 5.09 -7.53 -5.05
CA ASN A 151 4.02 -8.13 -4.26
C ASN A 151 3.35 -7.11 -3.35
N LEU A 152 2.01 -7.07 -3.36
CA LEU A 152 1.21 -6.31 -2.42
C LEU A 152 0.45 -7.28 -1.51
N ILE A 153 0.61 -7.12 -0.20
CA ILE A 153 -0.03 -7.94 0.84
C ILE A 153 -0.73 -7.01 1.83
N PHE A 154 -2.02 -6.78 1.62
CA PHE A 154 -2.80 -5.88 2.47
C PHE A 154 -3.85 -6.63 3.28
N ILE A 155 -4.00 -6.24 4.54
CA ILE A 155 -5.23 -6.51 5.27
C ILE A 155 -6.32 -5.66 4.62
N ILE A 156 -7.47 -6.24 4.35
CA ILE A 156 -8.60 -5.56 3.70
C ILE A 156 -9.90 -5.93 4.42
N PRO A 157 -10.92 -5.07 4.42
CA PRO A 157 -12.20 -5.44 4.99
C PRO A 157 -12.87 -6.49 4.12
N TYR A 158 -13.65 -7.38 4.75
CA TYR A 158 -14.43 -8.43 4.09
C TYR A 158 -15.23 -7.85 2.91
N GLY A 159 -15.81 -6.66 3.11
CA GLY A 159 -16.61 -5.93 2.12
C GLY A 159 -15.93 -5.74 0.76
N PHE A 160 -14.60 -5.59 0.70
CA PHE A 160 -13.86 -5.45 -0.56
C PHE A 160 -14.20 -6.54 -1.58
N THR A 161 -14.34 -7.76 -1.09
CA THR A 161 -14.51 -8.94 -1.93
C THR A 161 -15.96 -9.19 -2.35
N ASN A 162 -16.95 -8.59 -1.67
CA ASN A 162 -18.37 -8.93 -1.86
C ASN A 162 -19.31 -7.72 -2.04
N GLN A 163 -18.85 -6.51 -1.80
CA GLN A 163 -19.64 -5.29 -1.98
C GLN A 163 -19.48 -4.71 -3.38
N ARG A 164 -20.56 -4.07 -3.86
CA ARG A 164 -20.61 -3.49 -5.21
C ARG A 164 -19.67 -2.30 -5.36
N TYR A 165 -19.47 -1.49 -4.32
CA TYR A 165 -18.60 -0.31 -4.41
C TYR A 165 -17.14 -0.65 -4.74
N ALA A 166 -16.69 -1.87 -4.42
CA ALA A 166 -15.34 -2.34 -4.71
C ALA A 166 -15.21 -3.02 -6.09
N SER A 167 -16.28 -3.10 -6.90
CA SER A 167 -16.29 -3.87 -8.15
C SER A 167 -15.25 -3.38 -9.16
N LEU A 168 -15.11 -2.07 -9.34
CA LEU A 168 -14.18 -1.48 -10.30
C LEU A 168 -12.72 -1.82 -9.97
N LEU A 169 -12.36 -1.85 -8.68
CA LEU A 169 -11.03 -2.27 -8.26
C LEU A 169 -10.83 -3.77 -8.45
N ARG A 170 -11.86 -4.59 -8.17
CA ARG A 170 -11.83 -6.04 -8.46
C ARG A 170 -11.69 -6.35 -9.95
N GLU A 171 -12.37 -5.61 -10.82
CA GLU A 171 -12.25 -5.69 -12.28
C GLU A 171 -10.83 -5.35 -12.74
N LEU A 172 -10.26 -4.27 -12.20
CA LEU A 172 -8.88 -3.89 -12.47
C LEU A 172 -7.89 -5.00 -12.09
N LEU A 173 -8.05 -5.61 -10.91
CA LEU A 173 -7.24 -6.73 -10.46
C LEU A 173 -7.40 -7.94 -11.37
N ALA A 174 -8.65 -8.32 -11.69
CA ALA A 174 -8.95 -9.41 -12.61
C ALA A 174 -8.33 -9.21 -14.00
N LYS A 175 -8.19 -7.96 -14.46
CA LYS A 175 -7.66 -7.63 -15.78
C LYS A 175 -6.14 -7.54 -15.83
N ARG A 176 -5.50 -6.97 -14.81
CA ARG A 176 -4.10 -6.49 -14.91
C ARG A 176 -3.13 -7.12 -13.92
N TYR A 177 -3.62 -7.79 -12.88
CA TYR A 177 -2.78 -8.27 -11.80
C TYR A 177 -3.03 -9.75 -11.53
N PHE A 178 -2.05 -10.42 -10.94
CA PHE A 178 -2.25 -11.76 -10.43
C PHE A 178 -2.66 -11.71 -8.96
N VAL A 179 -3.91 -12.01 -8.66
CA VAL A 179 -4.36 -12.19 -7.28
C VAL A 179 -3.99 -13.61 -6.86
N ARG A 180 -2.81 -13.73 -6.26
CA ARG A 180 -2.21 -15.01 -5.88
C ARG A 180 -3.02 -15.70 -4.79
N GLU A 181 -3.39 -14.94 -3.77
CA GLU A 181 -4.01 -15.51 -2.57
C GLU A 181 -4.96 -14.52 -1.90
N ILE A 182 -6.08 -15.02 -1.38
CA ILE A 182 -6.85 -14.37 -0.34
C ILE A 182 -6.87 -15.29 0.88
N MET A 183 -6.40 -14.76 2.02
CA MET A 183 -6.63 -15.39 3.31
C MET A 183 -7.91 -14.82 3.92
N ASP A 184 -8.90 -15.67 4.14
CA ASP A 184 -10.18 -15.31 4.71
C ASP A 184 -10.17 -15.52 6.22
N THR A 185 -10.11 -14.42 6.96
CA THR A 185 -10.19 -14.40 8.42
C THR A 185 -11.60 -14.03 8.90
N SER A 186 -12.62 -14.04 8.04
CA SER A 186 -13.98 -13.60 8.39
C SER A 186 -14.69 -14.43 9.47
N ASN A 187 -14.16 -15.62 9.80
CA ASN A 187 -14.60 -16.50 10.89
C ASN A 187 -13.69 -16.45 12.12
N TYR A 188 -12.63 -15.65 12.09
CA TYR A 188 -11.66 -15.49 13.16
C TYR A 188 -11.54 -14.01 13.54
N HIS A 189 -11.74 -13.70 14.81
CA HIS A 189 -11.73 -12.32 15.28
C HIS A 189 -10.29 -11.83 15.45
N VAL A 190 -9.75 -11.15 14.43
CA VAL A 190 -8.34 -10.72 14.39
C VAL A 190 -8.03 -9.56 15.34
N PHE A 191 -8.99 -8.66 15.57
CA PHE A 191 -8.76 -7.41 16.31
C PHE A 191 -9.75 -7.26 17.45
N ASP A 192 -9.30 -7.27 18.70
CA ASP A 192 -10.14 -7.29 19.91
C ASP A 192 -11.26 -6.23 19.95
N THR A 193 -11.01 -5.04 19.39
CA THR A 193 -11.90 -3.88 19.50
C THR A 193 -12.71 -3.58 18.24
N ALA A 194 -12.48 -4.30 17.13
CA ALA A 194 -13.09 -3.99 15.83
C ALA A 194 -14.03 -5.09 15.33
N ASN A 195 -15.31 -4.75 15.14
CA ASN A 195 -16.32 -5.66 14.58
C ASN A 195 -16.17 -5.94 13.08
N VAL A 196 -15.24 -5.26 12.40
CA VAL A 196 -15.05 -5.41 10.95
C VAL A 196 -14.32 -6.71 10.66
N LYS A 197 -15.00 -7.62 9.95
CA LYS A 197 -14.40 -8.84 9.40
C LYS A 197 -13.33 -8.48 8.37
N ASN A 198 -12.20 -9.18 8.39
CA ASN A 198 -11.06 -8.88 7.52
C ASN A 198 -10.72 -10.06 6.59
N ARG A 199 -9.89 -9.76 5.62
CA ARG A 199 -9.20 -10.70 4.74
C ARG A 199 -7.78 -10.18 4.51
N ILE A 200 -6.87 -11.05 4.09
CA ILE A 200 -5.55 -10.64 3.60
C ILE A 200 -5.53 -10.88 2.10
N LEU A 201 -5.27 -9.81 1.34
CA LEU A 201 -5.19 -9.82 -0.11
C LEU A 201 -3.72 -9.86 -0.53
N SER A 202 -3.32 -10.89 -1.25
CA SER A 202 -2.00 -11.00 -1.85
C SER A 202 -2.07 -10.91 -3.37
N ILE A 203 -1.40 -9.90 -3.92
CA ILE A 203 -1.34 -9.61 -5.35
C ILE A 203 0.12 -9.59 -5.80
N THR A 204 0.38 -10.09 -7.00
CA THR A 204 1.64 -9.90 -7.73
C THR A 204 1.38 -9.01 -8.95
N ASN A 205 2.25 -8.04 -9.20
CA ASN A 205 2.20 -7.18 -10.38
C ASN A 205 2.72 -7.90 -11.62
N CYS A 206 1.96 -8.88 -12.08
CA CYS A 206 2.18 -9.56 -13.34
C CYS A 206 0.83 -9.89 -13.97
N THR A 207 0.87 -10.38 -15.21
CA THR A 207 -0.32 -10.84 -15.91
C THR A 207 -1.07 -11.88 -15.07
N ASN A 208 -2.39 -11.72 -15.00
CA ASN A 208 -3.30 -12.61 -14.31
C ASN A 208 -3.04 -14.09 -14.72
N GLN A 209 -2.81 -14.96 -13.74
CA GLN A 209 -2.57 -16.40 -13.91
C GLN A 209 -3.86 -17.25 -13.77
N GLU A 210 -5.02 -16.61 -13.83
CA GLU A 210 -6.38 -17.14 -13.72
C GLU A 210 -6.76 -17.86 -12.42
N LYS A 211 -5.82 -18.29 -11.59
CA LYS A 211 -6.08 -19.13 -10.41
C LYS A 211 -5.71 -18.41 -9.11
N THR A 212 -6.70 -18.10 -8.29
CA THR A 212 -6.48 -17.51 -6.96
C THR A 212 -6.62 -18.58 -5.89
N LYS A 213 -5.66 -18.66 -4.96
CA LYS A 213 -5.77 -19.49 -3.76
C LYS A 213 -6.63 -18.80 -2.71
N ILE A 214 -7.51 -19.53 -2.06
CA ILE A 214 -8.29 -19.08 -0.91
C ILE A 214 -7.89 -19.92 0.28
N LYS A 215 -7.34 -19.29 1.32
CA LYS A 215 -7.02 -19.91 2.61
C LYS A 215 -8.05 -19.51 3.64
N ILE A 216 -8.62 -20.46 4.36
CA ILE A 216 -9.58 -20.17 5.43
C ILE A 216 -8.89 -20.29 6.77
N VAL A 217 -9.04 -19.25 7.58
CA VAL A 217 -8.60 -19.21 8.97
C VAL A 217 -9.81 -19.42 9.86
N LYS A 218 -9.72 -20.38 10.77
CA LYS A 218 -10.75 -20.73 11.76
C LYS A 218 -10.30 -20.35 13.16
N GLU A 219 -9.03 -20.54 13.47
CA GLU A 219 -8.49 -20.37 14.81
C GLU A 219 -7.03 -19.91 14.78
N GLN A 220 -6.51 -19.52 15.96
CA GLN A 220 -5.15 -18.99 16.09
C GLN A 220 -4.07 -20.02 15.69
N SER A 221 -4.31 -21.30 15.99
CA SER A 221 -3.38 -22.38 15.69
C SER A 221 -3.15 -22.57 14.18
N ASP A 222 -4.07 -22.13 13.31
CA ASP A 222 -3.87 -22.12 11.86
C ASP A 222 -2.69 -21.20 11.48
N PHE A 223 -2.54 -20.06 12.16
CA PHE A 223 -1.40 -19.15 11.96
C PHE A 223 -0.11 -19.72 12.54
N GLU A 224 -0.17 -20.27 13.75
CA GLU A 224 1.01 -20.77 14.47
C GLU A 224 1.67 -21.95 13.74
N HIS A 225 0.86 -22.85 13.19
CA HIS A 225 1.34 -24.03 12.47
C HIS A 225 1.41 -23.83 10.95
N GLY A 226 0.81 -22.75 10.43
CA GLY A 226 0.75 -22.48 8.99
C GLY A 226 -0.11 -23.49 8.21
N ILE A 227 -1.09 -24.12 8.87
CA ILE A 227 -1.98 -25.12 8.27
C ILE A 227 -3.32 -24.46 8.02
N PHE A 228 -3.73 -24.37 6.76
CA PHE A 228 -4.99 -23.72 6.36
C PHE A 228 -5.85 -24.65 5.52
N GLN A 229 -7.16 -24.50 5.64
CA GLN A 229 -8.06 -25.09 4.65
C GLN A 229 -7.99 -24.29 3.35
N GLU A 230 -7.54 -24.92 2.26
CA GLU A 230 -7.29 -24.25 0.99
C GLU A 230 -8.28 -24.63 -0.13
N TYR A 231 -8.49 -23.69 -1.04
CA TYR A 231 -9.24 -23.85 -2.27
C TYR A 231 -8.57 -23.08 -3.40
N THR A 232 -8.77 -23.51 -4.64
CA THR A 232 -8.41 -22.71 -5.82
C THR A 232 -9.67 -22.29 -6.54
N ILE A 233 -9.77 -21.01 -6.85
CA ILE A 233 -10.87 -20.45 -7.65
C ILE A 233 -10.32 -19.84 -8.94
N ASN A 234 -11.18 -19.70 -9.94
CA ASN A 234 -10.86 -18.85 -11.07
C ASN A 234 -10.93 -17.37 -10.63
N GLN A 235 -9.92 -16.57 -10.95
CA GLN A 235 -9.84 -15.16 -10.58
C GLN A 235 -11.02 -14.34 -11.17
N ARG A 236 -11.67 -14.80 -12.26
CA ARG A 236 -12.90 -14.19 -12.78
C ARG A 236 -14.06 -14.17 -11.77
N VAL A 237 -14.01 -14.99 -10.71
CA VAL A 237 -14.97 -14.90 -9.59
C VAL A 237 -14.94 -13.51 -8.94
N PHE A 238 -13.83 -12.76 -9.05
CA PHE A 238 -13.75 -11.37 -8.59
C PHE A 238 -14.71 -10.45 -9.32
N LEU A 239 -15.23 -10.82 -10.49
CA LEU A 239 -16.28 -10.06 -11.18
C LEU A 239 -17.66 -10.25 -10.52
N PHE A 240 -17.85 -11.31 -9.73
CA PHE A 240 -19.18 -11.77 -9.28
C PHE A 240 -19.39 -11.80 -7.76
N CYS A 241 -18.68 -10.96 -7.00
CA CYS A 241 -18.72 -10.89 -5.53
C CYS A 241 -18.37 -12.24 -4.87
N LEU A 242 -17.17 -12.31 -4.32
CA LEU A 242 -16.66 -13.51 -3.66
C LEU A 242 -17.31 -13.73 -2.29
N ARG A 243 -18.25 -14.68 -2.22
CA ARG A 243 -18.81 -15.21 -0.97
C ARG A 243 -18.28 -16.62 -0.72
N VAL A 244 -17.36 -16.76 0.24
CA VAL A 244 -16.64 -18.01 0.51
C VAL A 244 -17.56 -19.12 1.03
N GLU A 245 -18.62 -18.77 1.77
CA GLU A 245 -19.68 -19.70 2.19
C GLU A 245 -20.28 -20.50 1.02
N LYS A 246 -20.41 -19.85 -0.15
CA LYS A 246 -20.92 -20.50 -1.37
C LYS A 246 -19.90 -21.43 -2.03
N LEU A 247 -18.61 -21.20 -1.83
CA LEU A 247 -17.55 -22.08 -2.33
C LEU A 247 -17.49 -23.41 -1.56
N ALA A 248 -17.75 -23.37 -0.25
CA ALA A 248 -17.86 -24.58 0.57
C ALA A 248 -19.05 -25.46 0.13
N GLN A 249 -20.17 -24.84 -0.24
CA GLN A 249 -21.36 -25.54 -0.76
C GLN A 249 -21.16 -26.10 -2.18
N ALA A 250 -20.32 -25.48 -3.01
CA ALA A 250 -20.02 -25.95 -4.36
C ALA A 250 -19.13 -27.22 -4.42
N ARG A 251 -18.63 -27.72 -3.28
CA ARG A 251 -17.92 -29.01 -3.22
C ARG A 251 -18.83 -30.22 -3.51
N THR A 252 -20.15 -30.08 -3.40
CA THR A 252 -21.11 -31.16 -3.70
C THR A 252 -21.64 -31.14 -5.13
N THR A 253 -21.35 -30.11 -5.95
CA THR A 253 -21.84 -30.02 -7.34
C THR A 253 -20.81 -29.35 -8.26
N ASN A 254 -20.49 -30.02 -9.39
CA ASN A 254 -19.48 -29.62 -10.37
C ASN A 254 -19.44 -28.10 -10.68
N LEU A 255 -18.29 -27.48 -10.38
CA LEU A 255 -18.00 -26.03 -10.44
C LEU A 255 -18.08 -25.38 -11.83
N SER A 256 -18.26 -26.14 -12.92
CA SER A 256 -18.44 -25.55 -14.26
C SER A 256 -19.86 -25.03 -14.50
N LYS A 257 -20.87 -25.50 -13.76
CA LYS A 257 -22.27 -25.08 -13.94
C LYS A 257 -22.72 -24.00 -12.94
N SER A 258 -22.02 -23.82 -11.81
CA SER A 258 -22.46 -22.90 -10.76
C SER A 258 -22.12 -21.42 -11.05
N CYS A 259 -21.02 -21.13 -11.75
CA CYS A 259 -20.69 -19.75 -12.17
C CYS A 259 -21.74 -19.15 -13.13
N THR A 260 -22.38 -19.96 -13.97
CA THR A 260 -23.46 -19.51 -14.87
C THR A 260 -24.79 -19.31 -14.13
N SER A 261 -25.00 -19.99 -12.99
CA SER A 261 -26.23 -19.87 -12.18
C SER A 261 -26.22 -18.69 -11.21
N ILE A 262 -25.05 -18.10 -10.94
CA ILE A 262 -24.93 -16.90 -10.09
C ILE A 262 -25.19 -15.63 -10.90
N SER A 263 -24.98 -15.64 -12.22
CA SER A 263 -25.30 -14.48 -13.09
C SER A 263 -26.80 -14.33 -13.37
N SER A 264 -27.59 -15.42 -13.36
CA SER A 264 -29.02 -15.37 -13.70
C SER A 264 -29.96 -14.96 -12.55
N ARG A 265 -29.45 -14.80 -11.32
CA ARG A 265 -30.25 -14.35 -10.16
C ARG A 265 -30.06 -12.88 -9.78
N PHE A 266 -29.34 -12.10 -10.60
CA PHE A 266 -29.06 -10.69 -10.34
C PHE A 266 -29.34 -9.76 -11.53
N ASN A 267 -30.11 -10.22 -12.51
CA ASN A 267 -30.85 -9.35 -13.45
C ASN A 267 -32.30 -9.25 -13.00
#